data_AF-A0A6A5Y238-F1
#
_entry.id   AF-A0A6A5Y238-F1
#
_cell.length_a   1.000
_cell.length_b   1.000
_cell.length_c   1.000
_cell.angle_alpha   90.00
_cell.angle_beta   90.00
_cell.angle_gamma   90.00
#
_symmetry.space_group_name_H-M   'P 1'
#
loop_
_entity.id
_entity.type
_entity.pdbx_description
1 polymer ?
#
loop_
_entity_poly.entity_id
_entity_poly.type
_entity_poly.pdbx_seq_one_letter_code
_entity_poly.pdbx_strand_id
1 'polypeptide(L)'
;MQYFAGSLRPSQQTTHSLRAHQYKRSRKRKRNEDADESPINSDDEAADPLTSSNLLPFVSSNSAQTAQLRIAGLTPKHDAALNVPPRPFPHAPSQAQRPTFNATKIQQELADLDPPLFAAHAISKSRPVDRANAVPELRQTHLNVLVTLMHRCLLQGDYQRAGRAWGMILRTQVAGAPIDPRVGGRWGLGAEILLRRVARNQYTLAGQTEEEDIYTDEGFELAREYYERLIVQYPTRKQYRNAIDARTFYPAMFSLWIYEVCEKSKRARNQHALIDPASPSFTTLNDGFEHDSAIESDIRTEEMRHARQIEERLDRVIVSPPFDKHPDLLQLRGMISLWIGDLVLGETATSPSGDWDPDSSTDDTYINYEARQERRNRYTHSLREFNRALDYLKRAQEHGKHLPESVASTKDKIDYLMKKLEVLDH
;
A
#
# COMPACT_ATOMS: atom_id res chain seq x y z
N MET A 1 -24.67 10.16 -26.15
CA MET A 1 -25.67 9.47 -25.30
C MET A 1 -25.24 9.59 -23.85
N GLN A 2 -26.07 10.26 -23.06
CA GLN A 2 -25.90 10.54 -21.64
C GLN A 2 -26.23 9.29 -20.82
N TYR A 3 -25.31 8.70 -20.06
CA TYR A 3 -25.66 7.91 -18.87
C TYR A 3 -24.52 7.98 -17.85
N PHE A 4 -24.92 8.05 -16.57
CA PHE A 4 -24.11 8.18 -15.35
C PHE A 4 -23.86 9.61 -14.82
N ALA A 5 -24.95 10.35 -14.66
CA ALA A 5 -25.09 11.24 -13.51
C ALA A 5 -25.47 10.40 -12.28
N GLY A 6 -24.55 10.26 -11.33
CA GLY A 6 -24.81 9.78 -9.97
C GLY A 6 -24.76 10.96 -9.01
N SER A 7 -25.93 11.37 -8.53
CA SER A 7 -26.15 12.49 -7.62
C SER A 7 -25.20 12.48 -6.41
N LEU A 8 -24.55 13.63 -6.20
CA LEU A 8 -23.86 14.01 -4.97
C LEU A 8 -24.81 13.85 -3.77
N ARG A 9 -24.39 13.11 -2.74
CA ARG A 9 -24.90 13.30 -1.37
C ARG A 9 -23.78 13.72 -0.44
N PRO A 10 -24.06 14.66 0.48
CA PRO A 10 -23.06 15.38 1.24
C PRO A 10 -22.54 14.55 2.42
N SER A 11 -21.28 14.83 2.76
CA SER A 11 -20.60 14.55 4.02
C SER A 11 -21.49 14.06 5.17
N GLN A 12 -21.35 12.79 5.55
CA GLN A 12 -21.66 12.37 6.91
C GLN A 12 -20.44 12.66 7.80
N GLN A 13 -20.39 13.90 8.29
CA GLN A 13 -19.73 14.21 9.55
C GLN A 13 -20.48 13.43 10.64
N THR A 14 -19.89 12.34 11.14
CA THR A 14 -20.39 11.65 12.32
C THR A 14 -20.02 12.47 13.56
N THR A 15 -20.80 13.50 13.85
CA THR A 15 -20.79 14.13 15.17
C THR A 15 -21.31 13.10 16.18
N HIS A 16 -20.39 12.54 16.95
CA HIS A 16 -20.69 11.64 18.05
C HIS A 16 -21.61 12.36 19.05
N SER A 17 -22.88 11.93 19.14
CA SER A 17 -23.86 12.60 20.00
C SER A 17 -23.53 12.35 21.48
N LEU A 18 -23.49 13.43 22.27
CA LEU A 18 -23.20 13.41 23.72
C LEU A 18 -24.23 12.63 24.55
N ARG A 19 -25.34 12.21 23.95
CA ARG A 19 -26.44 11.50 24.61
C ARG A 19 -26.18 10.00 24.81
N ALA A 20 -25.26 9.41 24.05
CA ALA A 20 -24.92 7.99 24.15
C ALA A 20 -23.94 7.65 25.30
N HIS A 21 -23.45 8.65 26.04
CA HIS A 21 -22.51 8.48 27.14
C HIS A 21 -23.17 8.28 28.52
N GLN A 22 -24.49 8.45 28.64
CA GLN A 22 -25.23 8.38 29.91
C GLN A 22 -25.64 6.95 30.33
N TYR A 23 -25.42 5.93 29.49
CA TYR A 23 -25.78 4.54 29.81
C TYR A 23 -24.58 3.59 29.99
N LYS A 24 -23.34 4.09 30.06
CA LYS A 24 -22.20 3.25 30.44
C LYS A 24 -22.11 3.18 31.97
N ARG A 25 -22.61 2.09 32.56
CA ARG A 25 -22.35 1.73 33.96
C ARG A 25 -20.85 1.47 34.16
N SER A 26 -20.21 2.34 34.94
CA SER A 26 -18.86 2.16 35.46
C SER A 26 -18.77 0.90 36.32
N ARG A 27 -18.03 -0.12 35.87
CA ARG A 27 -17.62 -1.27 36.69
C ARG A 27 -16.57 -0.80 37.72
N LYS A 28 -17.00 -0.51 38.95
CA LYS A 28 -16.09 -0.35 40.10
C LYS A 28 -15.55 -1.72 40.51
N ARG A 29 -14.23 -1.88 40.47
CA ARG A 29 -13.48 -2.96 41.13
C ARG A 29 -13.35 -2.59 42.62
N LYS A 30 -13.59 -3.54 43.53
CA LYS A 30 -13.31 -3.50 44.98
C LYS A 30 -12.03 -4.32 45.20
N ARG A 31 -10.91 -3.65 45.50
CA ARG A 31 -10.14 -3.61 46.77
C ARG A 31 -9.45 -4.93 47.15
N ASN A 32 -8.12 -4.87 47.26
CA ASN A 32 -7.33 -5.65 48.24
C ASN A 32 -6.77 -4.67 49.28
N GLU A 33 -6.80 -5.08 50.53
CA GLU A 33 -6.27 -4.42 51.73
C GLU A 33 -4.86 -4.94 52.03
N ASP A 34 -4.04 -4.15 52.72
CA ASP A 34 -3.14 -4.61 53.78
C ASP A 34 -2.76 -3.43 54.71
N ALA A 35 -2.52 -3.78 55.98
CA ALA A 35 -2.36 -2.99 57.22
C ALA A 35 -1.20 -1.95 57.18
N ASP A 36 -1.08 -0.94 58.05
CA ASP A 36 -0.98 -1.03 59.52
C ASP A 36 -1.03 0.37 60.22
N GLU A 37 -1.22 0.33 61.55
CA GLU A 37 -0.93 1.34 62.60
C GLU A 37 -1.87 2.54 62.93
N SER A 38 -2.07 2.71 64.24
CA SER A 38 -2.84 3.74 65.01
C SER A 38 -1.90 4.90 65.45
N PRO A 39 -2.22 5.86 66.36
CA PRO A 39 -3.50 6.26 67.01
C PRO A 39 -3.73 7.81 67.05
N ILE A 40 -4.80 8.26 67.73
CA ILE A 40 -4.90 9.43 68.68
C ILE A 40 -6.22 10.24 68.54
N ASN A 41 -6.99 10.23 69.66
CA ASN A 41 -7.84 11.23 70.35
C ASN A 41 -8.76 12.18 69.53
N SER A 42 -9.95 12.59 69.97
CA SER A 42 -10.53 12.81 71.31
C SER A 42 -12.06 12.94 71.24
N ASP A 43 -12.73 12.50 72.31
CA ASP A 43 -13.89 13.08 73.04
C ASP A 43 -15.10 13.62 72.25
N ASP A 44 -16.28 13.03 72.51
CA ASP A 44 -17.31 13.71 73.33
C ASP A 44 -18.40 12.73 73.83
N GLU A 45 -18.79 12.94 75.09
CA GLU A 45 -19.76 12.18 75.88
C GLU A 45 -21.22 12.39 75.43
N ALA A 46 -22.09 11.39 75.64
CA ALA A 46 -23.17 11.47 76.63
C ALA A 46 -24.20 10.31 76.52
N ALA A 47 -24.42 9.68 77.68
CA ALA A 47 -25.68 9.13 78.21
C ALA A 47 -26.24 7.79 77.69
N ASP A 48 -25.99 6.74 78.48
CA ASP A 48 -26.90 5.60 78.74
C ASP A 48 -28.04 6.02 79.69
N PRO A 49 -29.17 5.26 79.71
CA PRO A 49 -29.37 4.38 80.87
C PRO A 49 -29.95 2.99 80.53
N LEU A 50 -29.27 1.96 81.00
CA LEU A 50 -29.73 0.91 81.94
C LEU A 50 -31.09 0.18 81.74
N THR A 51 -30.97 -1.16 81.60
CA THR A 51 -31.74 -2.24 82.30
C THR A 51 -33.21 -2.42 81.85
N SER A 52 -33.71 -3.59 81.46
CA SER A 52 -33.78 -4.81 82.27
C SER A 52 -34.06 -6.08 81.46
N SER A 53 -33.29 -7.12 81.78
CA SER A 53 -33.62 -8.52 81.57
C SER A 53 -34.92 -8.87 82.29
N ASN A 54 -35.81 -9.62 81.63
CA ASN A 54 -36.77 -10.50 82.30
C ASN A 54 -36.86 -11.80 81.49
N LEU A 55 -36.04 -12.76 81.90
CA LEU A 55 -36.32 -14.17 81.75
C LEU A 55 -37.59 -14.46 82.57
N LEU A 56 -38.53 -15.22 82.01
CA LEU A 56 -38.96 -16.49 82.61
C LEU A 56 -39.69 -17.36 81.56
N PRO A 57 -39.53 -18.70 81.65
CA PRO A 57 -40.06 -19.68 80.70
C PRO A 57 -41.31 -20.41 81.25
N PHE A 58 -42.24 -20.77 80.37
CA PHE A 58 -43.22 -21.90 80.43
C PHE A 58 -44.19 -21.64 79.25
N VAL A 59 -44.60 -22.56 78.37
CA VAL A 59 -45.18 -23.88 78.58
C VAL A 59 -44.97 -24.67 77.27
N SER A 60 -44.70 -25.96 77.38
CA SER A 60 -44.66 -26.94 76.28
C SER A 60 -45.93 -26.87 75.38
N SER A 61 -45.79 -26.34 74.16
CA SER A 61 -46.84 -26.49 73.15
C SER A 61 -46.83 -27.92 72.61
N ASN A 62 -47.95 -28.62 72.80
CA ASN A 62 -48.19 -29.97 72.28
C ASN A 62 -47.97 -30.03 70.76
N SER A 63 -47.32 -31.09 70.27
CA SER A 63 -47.02 -31.29 68.83
C SER A 63 -48.26 -31.29 67.93
N ALA A 64 -49.44 -31.59 68.48
CA ALA A 64 -50.70 -31.49 67.76
C ALA A 64 -51.13 -30.03 67.52
N GLN A 65 -50.87 -29.12 68.47
CA GLN A 65 -51.20 -27.69 68.32
C GLN A 65 -50.24 -27.01 67.33
N THR A 66 -48.97 -27.43 67.26
CA THR A 66 -48.02 -26.93 66.27
C THR A 66 -48.37 -27.39 64.85
N ALA A 67 -48.95 -28.58 64.68
CA ALA A 67 -49.49 -29.04 63.40
C ALA A 67 -50.72 -28.24 62.95
N GLN A 68 -51.64 -27.93 63.86
CA GLN A 68 -52.81 -27.08 63.56
C GLN A 68 -52.40 -25.66 63.16
N LEU A 69 -51.43 -25.07 63.86
CA LEU A 69 -50.87 -23.75 63.52
C LEU A 69 -50.14 -23.74 62.16
N ARG A 70 -49.48 -24.86 61.79
CA ARG A 70 -48.87 -25.05 60.47
C ARG A 70 -49.92 -25.07 59.35
N ILE A 71 -51.05 -25.74 59.56
CA ILE A 71 -52.16 -25.80 58.59
C ILE A 71 -52.83 -24.43 58.45
N ALA A 72 -52.90 -23.64 59.53
CA ALA A 72 -53.50 -22.31 59.55
C ALA A 72 -52.56 -21.18 59.04
N GLY A 73 -51.32 -21.50 58.64
CA GLY A 73 -50.37 -20.50 58.11
C GLY A 73 -49.83 -19.52 59.15
N LEU A 74 -50.03 -19.78 60.45
CA LEU A 74 -49.60 -18.94 61.57
C LEU A 74 -48.43 -19.62 62.29
N THR A 75 -47.23 -19.58 61.70
CA THR A 75 -46.04 -20.09 62.38
C THR A 75 -45.51 -19.05 63.39
N PRO A 76 -45.01 -19.49 64.56
CA PRO A 76 -44.33 -18.60 65.51
C PRO A 76 -43.17 -17.89 64.82
N LYS A 77 -43.08 -16.57 65.00
CA LYS A 77 -42.18 -15.63 64.30
C LYS A 77 -40.67 -15.92 64.43
N HIS A 78 -40.25 -16.99 65.09
CA HIS A 78 -38.85 -17.42 65.18
C HIS A 78 -38.40 -18.37 64.06
N ASP A 79 -39.31 -19.00 63.32
CA ASP A 79 -38.93 -19.90 62.20
C ASP A 79 -38.97 -19.21 60.81
N ALA A 80 -39.39 -17.94 60.73
CA ALA A 80 -39.50 -17.18 59.48
C ALA A 80 -38.15 -16.64 58.95
N ALA A 81 -37.07 -16.71 59.76
CA ALA A 81 -35.77 -16.20 59.37
C ALA A 81 -34.92 -17.21 58.56
N LEU A 82 -35.33 -18.48 58.47
CA LEU A 82 -34.54 -19.56 57.84
C LEU A 82 -35.08 -20.04 56.48
N ASN A 83 -36.24 -19.56 56.03
CA ASN A 83 -36.87 -19.98 54.76
C ASN A 83 -37.14 -18.81 53.80
N VAL A 84 -36.26 -17.80 53.78
CA VAL A 84 -36.20 -16.87 52.65
C VAL A 84 -35.07 -17.33 51.74
N PRO A 85 -35.34 -17.78 50.49
CA PRO A 85 -34.29 -18.16 49.58
C PRO A 85 -33.36 -16.95 49.34
N PRO A 86 -32.04 -17.15 49.32
CA PRO A 86 -31.10 -16.07 49.08
C PRO A 86 -31.40 -15.40 47.73
N ARG A 87 -31.13 -14.09 47.64
CA ARG A 87 -31.37 -13.27 46.43
C ARG A 87 -30.86 -14.01 45.17
N PRO A 88 -31.63 -14.07 44.06
CA PRO A 88 -32.60 -13.08 43.61
C PRO A 88 -34.02 -13.67 43.45
N PHE A 89 -34.82 -13.58 44.51
CA PHE A 89 -36.27 -13.62 44.44
C PHE A 89 -36.82 -12.26 44.93
N PRO A 90 -37.87 -11.67 44.31
CA PRO A 90 -38.50 -12.00 43.05
C PRO A 90 -37.97 -11.10 41.91
N HIS A 91 -37.41 -11.72 40.87
CA HIS A 91 -37.07 -11.11 39.56
C HIS A 91 -36.01 -10.00 39.54
N ALA A 92 -34.74 -10.37 39.71
CA ALA A 92 -33.61 -9.66 39.08
C ALA A 92 -33.11 -10.48 37.87
N PRO A 93 -32.65 -9.86 36.77
CA PRO A 93 -32.17 -10.59 35.59
C PRO A 93 -31.05 -11.56 35.99
N SER A 94 -31.16 -12.82 35.57
CA SER A 94 -30.17 -13.85 35.86
C SER A 94 -28.78 -13.35 35.41
N GLN A 95 -27.80 -13.43 36.30
CA GLN A 95 -26.41 -13.28 35.89
C GLN A 95 -26.08 -14.53 35.06
N ALA A 96 -26.34 -14.46 33.76
CA ALA A 96 -25.86 -15.44 32.81
C ALA A 96 -24.33 -15.36 32.82
N GLN A 97 -23.69 -16.17 33.67
CA GLN A 97 -22.36 -16.66 33.37
C GLN A 97 -22.51 -17.33 32.02
N ARG A 98 -21.99 -16.72 30.95
CA ARG A 98 -21.85 -17.42 29.68
C ARG A 98 -20.71 -18.40 29.92
N PRO A 99 -20.97 -19.70 30.13
CA PRO A 99 -19.87 -20.64 30.11
C PRO A 99 -19.26 -20.52 28.71
N THR A 100 -17.95 -20.32 28.65
CA THR A 100 -17.20 -20.45 27.40
C THR A 100 -17.29 -21.92 27.01
N PHE A 101 -18.30 -22.26 26.21
CA PHE A 101 -18.51 -23.60 25.68
C PHE A 101 -17.35 -23.92 24.74
N ASN A 102 -16.40 -24.73 25.23
CA ASN A 102 -15.37 -25.31 24.39
C ASN A 102 -15.86 -26.65 23.86
N ALA A 103 -15.69 -26.90 22.56
CA ALA A 103 -16.16 -28.10 21.87
C ALA A 103 -15.68 -29.40 22.56
N THR A 104 -14.50 -29.38 23.18
CA THR A 104 -13.94 -30.50 23.93
C THR A 104 -14.70 -30.82 25.22
N LYS A 105 -15.21 -29.80 25.94
CA LYS A 105 -16.03 -29.99 27.14
C LYS A 105 -17.39 -30.58 26.80
N ILE A 106 -17.98 -30.15 25.69
CA ILE A 106 -19.26 -30.70 25.21
C ILE A 106 -19.08 -32.17 24.81
N GLN A 107 -17.96 -32.56 24.21
CA GLN A 107 -17.68 -33.96 23.90
C GLN A 107 -17.52 -34.82 25.14
N GLN A 108 -16.87 -34.30 26.18
CA GLN A 108 -16.74 -35.00 27.45
C GLN A 108 -18.10 -35.17 28.12
N GLU A 109 -18.93 -34.11 28.16
CA GLU A 109 -20.29 -34.21 28.69
C GLU A 109 -21.19 -35.16 27.88
N LEU A 110 -21.08 -35.20 26.55
CA LEU A 110 -21.86 -36.11 25.70
C LEU A 110 -21.38 -37.57 25.80
N ALA A 111 -20.09 -37.78 26.08
CA ALA A 111 -19.52 -39.09 26.34
C ALA A 111 -19.85 -39.60 27.74
N ASP A 112 -20.05 -38.69 28.71
CA ASP A 112 -20.41 -39.00 30.10
C ASP A 112 -21.92 -39.27 30.29
N LEU A 113 -22.75 -39.12 29.25
CA LEU A 113 -24.16 -39.51 29.29
C LEU A 113 -24.34 -41.03 29.19
N ASP A 114 -25.32 -41.57 29.91
CA ASP A 114 -25.77 -42.97 29.78
C ASP A 114 -27.13 -43.02 29.05
N PRO A 115 -27.22 -43.53 27.82
CA PRO A 115 -26.16 -44.12 26.99
C PRO A 115 -25.27 -43.07 26.29
N PRO A 116 -23.98 -43.39 26.03
CA PRO A 116 -23.00 -42.43 25.51
C PRO A 116 -23.30 -42.07 24.05
N LEU A 117 -23.42 -40.77 23.77
CA LEU A 117 -23.75 -40.26 22.44
C LEU A 117 -22.48 -39.74 21.75
N PHE A 118 -21.94 -40.54 20.82
CA PHE A 118 -20.76 -40.16 20.06
C PHE A 118 -21.12 -39.48 18.73
N ALA A 119 -21.05 -38.14 18.68
CA ALA A 119 -21.32 -37.37 17.46
C ALA A 119 -20.07 -37.21 16.57
N ALA A 120 -19.63 -38.27 15.91
CA ALA A 120 -18.46 -38.24 15.01
C ALA A 120 -18.60 -37.22 13.85
N HIS A 121 -19.82 -36.98 13.38
CA HIS A 121 -20.10 -36.07 12.24
C HIS A 121 -20.15 -34.58 12.61
N ALA A 122 -20.09 -34.23 13.90
CA ALA A 122 -19.94 -32.84 14.31
C ALA A 122 -18.53 -32.31 13.99
N ILE A 123 -17.50 -33.15 14.01
CA ILE A 123 -16.10 -32.68 13.96
C ILE A 123 -15.69 -32.14 12.58
N SER A 124 -16.26 -32.67 11.49
CA SER A 124 -15.93 -32.19 10.13
C SER A 124 -16.77 -30.99 9.67
N LYS A 125 -17.88 -30.67 10.37
CA LYS A 125 -18.81 -29.59 9.99
C LYS A 125 -19.13 -28.59 11.11
N SER A 126 -18.70 -28.84 12.35
CA SER A 126 -18.86 -27.94 13.50
C SER A 126 -17.49 -27.44 13.98
N ARG A 127 -16.80 -26.71 13.10
CA ARG A 127 -16.18 -25.47 13.57
C ARG A 127 -17.34 -24.64 14.12
N PRO A 128 -17.26 -24.03 15.33
CA PRO A 128 -18.39 -23.31 15.91
C PRO A 128 -18.90 -22.34 14.84
N VAL A 129 -20.15 -22.54 14.41
CA VAL A 129 -20.81 -21.67 13.45
C VAL A 129 -21.14 -20.38 14.19
N ASP A 130 -20.11 -19.61 14.49
CA ASP A 130 -20.22 -18.18 14.59
C ASP A 130 -20.67 -17.72 13.21
N ARG A 131 -21.98 -17.55 13.02
CA ARG A 131 -22.55 -16.97 11.79
C ARG A 131 -21.90 -15.64 11.41
N ALA A 132 -21.22 -14.98 12.36
CA ALA A 132 -20.39 -13.80 12.14
C ALA A 132 -19.10 -14.09 11.33
N ASN A 133 -18.51 -15.28 11.44
CA ASN A 133 -17.25 -15.67 10.78
C ASN A 133 -17.46 -16.43 9.45
N ALA A 134 -18.65 -16.98 9.19
CA ALA A 134 -18.94 -17.65 7.92
C ALA A 134 -19.01 -16.70 6.71
N VAL A 135 -19.54 -15.48 6.90
CA VAL A 135 -19.59 -14.43 5.86
C VAL A 135 -18.18 -13.98 5.43
N PRO A 136 -17.22 -13.71 6.33
CA PRO A 136 -15.86 -13.40 5.91
C PRO A 136 -15.16 -14.59 5.27
N GLU A 137 -15.41 -15.84 5.69
CA GLU A 137 -14.80 -17.04 5.08
C GLU A 137 -15.27 -17.23 3.62
N LEU A 138 -16.57 -17.09 3.33
CA LEU A 138 -17.08 -17.14 1.94
C LEU A 138 -16.57 -15.98 1.08
N ARG A 139 -16.45 -14.78 1.65
CA ARG A 139 -15.89 -13.64 0.92
C ARG A 139 -14.40 -13.81 0.65
N GLN A 140 -13.66 -14.46 1.56
CA GLN A 140 -12.27 -14.82 1.37
C GLN A 140 -12.10 -15.88 0.28
N THR A 141 -12.95 -16.92 0.25
CA THR A 141 -12.90 -17.90 -0.85
C THR A 141 -13.22 -17.24 -2.19
N HIS A 142 -14.23 -16.37 -2.26
CA HIS A 142 -14.53 -15.60 -3.46
C HIS A 142 -13.37 -14.68 -3.89
N LEU A 143 -12.73 -14.00 -2.92
CA LEU A 143 -11.53 -13.20 -3.19
C LEU A 143 -10.39 -14.06 -3.77
N ASN A 144 -10.13 -15.22 -3.19
CA ASN A 144 -9.11 -16.15 -3.68
C ASN A 144 -9.42 -16.61 -5.11
N VAL A 145 -10.70 -16.87 -5.41
CA VAL A 145 -11.13 -17.19 -6.78
C VAL A 145 -10.92 -16.00 -7.73
N LEU A 146 -11.27 -14.78 -7.33
CA LEU A 146 -11.05 -13.60 -8.16
C LEU A 146 -9.55 -13.33 -8.41
N VAL A 147 -8.71 -13.48 -7.39
CA VAL A 147 -7.26 -13.29 -7.50
C VAL A 147 -6.65 -14.36 -8.41
N THR A 148 -7.04 -15.63 -8.27
CA THR A 148 -6.55 -16.70 -9.16
C THR A 148 -7.02 -16.51 -10.60
N LEU A 149 -8.28 -16.09 -10.81
CA LEU A 149 -8.79 -15.74 -12.14
C LEU A 149 -8.01 -14.56 -12.75
N MET A 150 -7.72 -13.52 -11.96
CA MET A 150 -6.92 -12.39 -12.42
C MET A 150 -5.53 -12.84 -12.88
N HIS A 151 -4.80 -13.61 -12.06
CA HIS A 151 -3.47 -14.11 -12.43
C HIS A 151 -3.51 -15.03 -13.66
N ARG A 152 -4.52 -15.89 -13.78
CA ARG A 152 -4.71 -16.73 -14.97
C ARG A 152 -4.94 -15.87 -16.21
N CYS A 153 -5.78 -14.85 -16.13
CA CYS A 153 -6.02 -13.93 -17.25
C CYS A 153 -4.75 -13.15 -17.63
N LEU A 154 -3.91 -12.75 -16.66
CA LEU A 154 -2.63 -12.11 -16.94
C LEU A 154 -1.67 -13.04 -17.69
N LEU A 155 -1.55 -14.31 -17.25
CA LEU A 155 -0.74 -15.32 -17.94
C LEU A 155 -1.24 -15.62 -19.37
N GLN A 156 -2.54 -15.48 -19.60
CA GLN A 156 -3.17 -15.65 -20.92
C GLN A 156 -3.09 -14.38 -21.79
N GLY A 157 -2.63 -13.25 -21.25
CA GLY A 157 -2.62 -11.95 -21.96
C GLY A 157 -4.00 -11.29 -22.11
N ASP A 158 -5.01 -11.75 -21.36
CA ASP A 158 -6.38 -11.24 -21.37
C ASP A 158 -6.57 -10.08 -20.39
N TYR A 159 -5.97 -8.93 -20.70
CA TYR A 159 -5.96 -7.74 -19.81
C TYR A 159 -7.35 -7.13 -19.55
N GLN A 160 -8.32 -7.32 -20.46
CA GLN A 160 -9.70 -6.86 -20.26
C GLN A 160 -10.41 -7.61 -19.13
N ARG A 161 -10.29 -8.95 -19.13
CA ARG A 161 -10.90 -9.81 -18.10
C ARG A 161 -10.16 -9.66 -16.79
N ALA A 162 -8.83 -9.55 -16.83
CA ALA A 162 -8.00 -9.23 -15.67
C ALA A 162 -8.41 -7.89 -15.04
N GLY A 163 -8.65 -6.84 -15.84
CA GLY A 163 -9.12 -5.55 -15.34
C GLY A 163 -10.51 -5.58 -14.70
N ARG A 164 -11.43 -6.40 -15.22
CA ARG A 164 -12.74 -6.62 -14.59
C ARG A 164 -12.60 -7.36 -13.26
N ALA A 165 -11.82 -8.43 -13.22
CA ALA A 165 -11.53 -9.17 -11.99
C ALA A 165 -10.87 -8.26 -10.95
N TRP A 166 -9.89 -7.45 -11.36
CA TRP A 166 -9.24 -6.44 -10.53
C TRP A 166 -10.22 -5.42 -9.96
N GLY A 167 -11.11 -4.88 -10.78
CA GLY A 167 -12.18 -3.99 -10.33
C GLY A 167 -13.13 -4.67 -9.33
N MET A 168 -13.42 -5.96 -9.48
CA MET A 168 -14.21 -6.71 -8.51
C MET A 168 -13.45 -6.90 -7.20
N ILE A 169 -12.15 -7.22 -7.25
CA ILE A 169 -11.27 -7.32 -6.07
C ILE A 169 -11.32 -6.00 -5.29
N LEU A 170 -11.11 -4.85 -5.94
CA LEU A 170 -11.13 -3.54 -5.25
C LEU A 170 -12.46 -3.21 -4.57
N ARG A 171 -13.58 -3.77 -5.05
CA ARG A 171 -14.91 -3.56 -4.45
C ARG A 171 -15.26 -4.59 -3.37
N THR A 172 -14.57 -5.73 -3.34
CA THR A 172 -14.81 -6.73 -2.29
C THR A 172 -14.34 -6.22 -0.93
N GLN A 173 -15.11 -6.51 0.12
CA GLN A 173 -14.79 -6.12 1.49
C GLN A 173 -14.74 -7.37 2.37
N VAL A 174 -13.54 -7.66 2.89
CA VAL A 174 -13.32 -8.77 3.82
C VAL A 174 -13.43 -8.21 5.24
N ALA A 175 -14.33 -8.78 6.05
CA ALA A 175 -14.58 -8.33 7.42
C ALA A 175 -14.88 -6.81 7.57
N GLY A 176 -15.50 -6.20 6.57
CA GLY A 176 -15.89 -4.77 6.58
C GLY A 176 -14.77 -3.80 6.23
N ALA A 177 -13.55 -4.28 5.95
CA ALA A 177 -12.46 -3.47 5.41
C ALA A 177 -12.37 -3.64 3.88
N PRO A 178 -12.20 -2.55 3.11
CA PRO A 178 -11.83 -2.66 1.69
C PRO A 178 -10.44 -3.29 1.57
N ILE A 179 -10.19 -3.98 0.46
CA ILE A 179 -8.89 -4.58 0.22
C ILE A 179 -7.85 -3.50 -0.04
N ASP A 180 -6.75 -3.59 0.69
CA ASP A 180 -5.61 -2.71 0.52
C ASP A 180 -4.85 -3.10 -0.77
N PRO A 181 -4.75 -2.21 -1.77
CA PRO A 181 -3.99 -2.45 -3.00
C PRO A 181 -2.48 -2.56 -2.76
N ARG A 182 -1.99 -2.14 -1.59
CA ARG A 182 -0.56 -2.17 -1.26
C ARG A 182 -0.03 -3.60 -1.10
N VAL A 183 -0.83 -4.48 -0.51
CA VAL A 183 -0.37 -5.82 -0.13
C VAL A 183 -0.16 -6.69 -1.38
N GLY A 184 0.98 -7.41 -1.42
CA GLY A 184 1.25 -8.44 -2.43
C GLY A 184 1.52 -7.92 -3.84
N GLY A 185 2.11 -6.73 -4.00
CA GLY A 185 2.49 -6.19 -5.32
C GLY A 185 1.29 -5.83 -6.21
N ARG A 186 0.07 -5.84 -5.67
CA ARG A 186 -1.16 -5.62 -6.44
C ARG A 186 -1.27 -4.23 -7.04
N TRP A 187 -0.65 -3.23 -6.42
CA TRP A 187 -0.51 -1.90 -6.98
C TRP A 187 0.25 -1.90 -8.32
N GLY A 188 1.31 -2.70 -8.45
CA GLY A 188 2.05 -2.84 -9.71
C GLY A 188 1.19 -3.52 -10.79
N LEU A 189 0.48 -4.58 -10.42
CA LEU A 189 -0.46 -5.27 -11.31
C LEU A 189 -1.58 -4.35 -11.80
N GLY A 190 -2.08 -3.46 -10.93
CA GLY A 190 -3.09 -2.47 -11.29
C GLY A 190 -2.60 -1.53 -12.40
N ALA A 191 -1.37 -1.04 -12.29
CA ALA A 191 -0.74 -0.20 -13.31
C ALA A 191 -0.47 -0.99 -14.61
N GLU A 192 0.05 -2.21 -14.51
CA GLU A 192 0.32 -3.07 -15.67
C GLU A 192 -0.95 -3.39 -16.46
N ILE A 193 -2.05 -3.70 -15.77
CA ILE A 193 -3.34 -3.91 -16.42
C ILE A 193 -3.76 -2.65 -17.17
N LEU A 194 -3.60 -1.45 -16.59
CA LEU A 194 -3.96 -0.20 -17.27
C LEU A 194 -3.12 0.06 -18.52
N LEU A 195 -1.81 -0.19 -18.45
CA LEU A 195 -0.87 -0.06 -19.56
C LEU A 195 -1.28 -0.92 -20.76
N ARG A 196 -1.59 -2.19 -20.50
CA ARG A 196 -1.81 -3.20 -21.56
C ARG A 196 -3.27 -3.33 -21.98
N ARG A 197 -4.21 -2.84 -21.16
CA ARG A 197 -5.66 -2.90 -21.46
C ARG A 197 -6.01 -2.09 -22.71
N VAL A 198 -5.43 -0.90 -22.86
CA VAL A 198 -5.79 0.00 -23.97
C VAL A 198 -5.24 -0.51 -25.30
N ALA A 199 -4.00 -1.02 -25.32
CA ALA A 199 -3.38 -1.64 -26.50
C ALA A 199 -4.31 -2.66 -27.17
N ARG A 200 -4.85 -3.62 -26.43
CA ARG A 200 -5.69 -4.69 -27.01
C ARG A 200 -7.03 -4.21 -27.58
N ASN A 201 -7.60 -3.12 -27.08
CA ASN A 201 -8.85 -2.57 -27.63
C ASN A 201 -8.63 -1.98 -29.02
N GLN A 202 -7.49 -1.32 -29.25
CA GLN A 202 -7.13 -0.75 -30.54
C GLN A 202 -6.85 -1.85 -31.57
N TYR A 203 -6.11 -2.91 -31.19
CA TYR A 203 -5.88 -4.10 -32.02
C TYR A 203 -7.16 -4.83 -32.45
N THR A 204 -8.24 -4.79 -31.68
CA THR A 204 -9.51 -5.45 -32.06
C THR A 204 -10.37 -4.66 -33.05
N LEU A 205 -10.11 -3.35 -33.20
CA LEU A 205 -10.86 -2.47 -34.11
C LEU A 205 -10.13 -2.25 -35.45
N ALA A 206 -8.79 -2.27 -35.43
CA ALA A 206 -7.95 -2.20 -36.61
C ALA A 206 -7.32 -3.59 -36.81
N GLY A 207 -7.86 -4.39 -37.74
CA GLY A 207 -7.33 -5.72 -38.09
C GLY A 207 -5.98 -5.67 -38.81
N GLN A 208 -4.99 -5.01 -38.20
CA GLN A 208 -3.62 -4.90 -38.69
C GLN A 208 -2.69 -5.57 -37.67
N THR A 209 -1.97 -6.55 -38.18
CA THR A 209 -0.96 -7.34 -37.50
C THR A 209 0.33 -6.54 -37.47
N GLU A 210 0.61 -5.81 -36.40
CA GLU A 210 1.99 -5.42 -36.07
C GLU A 210 2.22 -5.62 -34.57
N GLU A 211 3.11 -6.56 -34.27
CA GLU A 211 3.39 -7.12 -32.94
C GLU A 211 4.21 -6.17 -32.03
N GLU A 212 4.37 -4.89 -32.37
CA GLU A 212 5.45 -4.07 -31.77
C GLU A 212 5.01 -3.05 -30.72
N ASP A 213 3.73 -2.66 -30.64
CA ASP A 213 3.27 -1.66 -29.67
C ASP A 213 2.71 -2.29 -28.40
N ILE A 214 3.62 -2.82 -27.57
CA ILE A 214 3.31 -3.43 -26.27
C ILE A 214 2.62 -2.43 -25.32
N TYR A 215 2.86 -1.13 -25.50
CA TYR A 215 2.33 -0.04 -24.67
C TYR A 215 1.76 1.09 -25.53
N THR A 216 0.59 1.56 -25.12
CA THR A 216 -0.13 2.70 -25.73
C THR A 216 0.06 3.94 -24.89
N ASP A 217 0.17 5.10 -25.55
CA ASP A 217 0.28 6.41 -24.92
C ASP A 217 -0.85 6.69 -23.91
N GLU A 218 -2.08 6.37 -24.29
CA GLU A 218 -3.25 6.49 -23.42
C GLU A 218 -3.16 5.55 -22.21
N GLY A 219 -2.65 4.33 -22.41
CA GLY A 219 -2.41 3.36 -21.34
C GLY A 219 -1.37 3.87 -20.34
N PHE A 220 -0.31 4.51 -20.83
CA PHE A 220 0.72 5.15 -20.02
C PHE A 220 0.18 6.29 -19.16
N GLU A 221 -0.63 7.19 -19.74
CA GLU A 221 -1.26 8.27 -18.98
C GLU A 221 -2.16 7.74 -17.85
N LEU A 222 -2.99 6.75 -18.16
CA LEU A 222 -3.86 6.12 -17.16
C LEU A 222 -3.05 5.44 -16.04
N ALA A 223 -1.92 4.83 -16.36
CA ALA A 223 -1.03 4.24 -15.38
C ALA A 223 -0.33 5.31 -14.52
N ARG A 224 0.09 6.42 -15.12
CA ARG A 224 0.66 7.58 -14.41
C ARG A 224 -0.35 8.14 -13.42
N GLU A 225 -1.57 8.44 -13.87
CA GLU A 225 -2.65 8.92 -13.00
C GLU A 225 -2.97 7.93 -11.88
N TYR A 226 -2.90 6.62 -12.17
CA TYR A 226 -3.11 5.59 -11.15
C TYR A 226 -2.04 5.65 -10.05
N TYR A 227 -0.76 5.79 -10.41
CA TYR A 227 0.32 5.99 -9.43
C TYR A 227 0.15 7.28 -8.65
N GLU A 228 -0.22 8.39 -9.31
CA GLU A 228 -0.45 9.67 -8.64
C GLU A 228 -1.59 9.58 -7.61
N ARG A 229 -2.69 8.90 -7.97
CA ARG A 229 -3.79 8.63 -7.03
C ARG A 229 -3.31 7.79 -5.84
N LEU A 230 -2.48 6.77 -6.07
CA LEU A 230 -1.91 5.96 -4.98
C LEU A 230 -1.01 6.79 -4.06
N ILE A 231 -0.19 7.68 -4.62
CA ILE A 231 0.70 8.57 -3.86
C ILE A 231 -0.12 9.49 -2.94
N VAL A 232 -1.22 10.05 -3.44
CA VAL A 232 -2.11 10.92 -2.64
C VAL A 232 -2.86 10.11 -1.58
N GLN A 233 -3.32 8.90 -1.90
CA GLN A 233 -4.07 8.05 -0.96
C GLN A 233 -3.18 7.46 0.14
N TYR A 234 -1.91 7.18 -0.15
CA TYR A 234 -0.96 6.58 0.78
C TYR A 234 0.30 7.44 0.97
N PRO A 235 0.19 8.62 1.62
CA PRO A 235 1.34 9.43 1.98
C PRO A 235 2.24 8.70 2.98
N THR A 236 3.51 9.10 3.03
CA THR A 236 4.52 8.45 3.87
C THR A 236 4.17 8.53 5.35
N ARG A 237 4.04 7.39 6.03
CA ARG A 237 3.78 7.33 7.48
C ARG A 237 5.07 6.96 8.22
N LYS A 238 5.58 7.88 9.05
CA LYS A 238 6.82 7.66 9.84
C LYS A 238 6.75 6.44 10.78
N GLN A 239 5.54 6.00 11.14
CA GLN A 239 5.29 4.93 12.11
C GLN A 239 5.56 3.52 11.57
N TYR A 240 5.45 3.30 10.26
CA TYR A 240 5.61 1.97 9.66
C TYR A 240 6.75 1.99 8.64
N ARG A 241 7.98 1.67 9.09
CA ARG A 241 9.20 1.74 8.27
C ARG A 241 9.16 0.89 7.00
N ASN A 242 8.43 -0.22 7.03
CA ASN A 242 8.34 -1.20 5.93
C ASN A 242 6.97 -1.18 5.22
N ALA A 243 6.14 -0.15 5.47
CA ALA A 243 4.89 -0.02 4.74
C ALA A 243 5.16 0.44 3.30
N ILE A 244 4.40 -0.12 2.37
CA ILE A 244 4.37 0.33 0.98
C ILE A 244 3.66 1.69 0.96
N ASP A 245 4.43 2.75 0.73
CA ASP A 245 4.01 4.13 0.82
C ASP A 245 4.43 4.87 -0.46
N ALA A 246 4.20 6.19 -0.54
CA ALA A 246 4.71 7.02 -1.64
C ALA A 246 6.20 6.79 -2.01
N ARG A 247 7.05 6.39 -1.06
CA ARG A 247 8.47 6.04 -1.29
C ARG A 247 8.65 4.88 -2.27
N THR A 248 7.74 3.91 -2.30
CA THR A 248 7.79 2.78 -3.23
C THR A 248 7.12 3.10 -4.56
N PHE A 249 6.10 3.97 -4.55
CA PHE A 249 5.36 4.33 -5.76
C PHE A 249 6.13 5.29 -6.66
N TYR A 250 6.84 6.27 -6.10
CA TYR A 250 7.60 7.24 -6.91
C TYR A 250 8.66 6.58 -7.80
N PRO A 251 9.58 5.74 -7.30
CA PRO A 251 10.56 5.07 -8.14
C PRO A 251 9.89 4.25 -9.25
N ALA A 252 8.84 3.50 -8.94
CA ALA A 252 8.12 2.70 -9.94
C ALA A 252 7.49 3.57 -11.05
N MET A 253 6.86 4.69 -10.67
CA MET A 253 6.27 5.64 -11.62
C MET A 253 7.32 6.28 -12.52
N PHE A 254 8.46 6.74 -11.95
CA PHE A 254 9.53 7.34 -12.73
C PHE A 254 10.24 6.31 -13.63
N SER A 255 10.49 5.10 -13.15
CA SER A 255 11.07 4.03 -13.97
C SER A 255 10.17 3.69 -15.16
N LEU A 256 8.85 3.64 -14.96
CA LEU A 256 7.90 3.43 -16.05
C LEU A 256 7.93 4.58 -17.06
N TRP A 257 8.03 5.83 -16.58
CA TRP A 257 8.11 6.99 -17.47
C TRP A 257 9.40 7.02 -18.28
N ILE A 258 10.54 6.72 -17.66
CA ILE A 258 11.83 6.59 -18.37
C ILE A 258 11.72 5.48 -19.42
N TYR A 259 11.18 4.33 -19.05
CA TYR A 259 10.99 3.21 -19.97
C TYR A 259 10.15 3.61 -21.20
N GLU A 260 9.03 4.29 -21.00
CA GLU A 260 8.17 4.75 -22.09
C GLU A 260 8.92 5.69 -23.06
N VAL A 261 9.68 6.64 -22.52
CA VAL A 261 10.45 7.57 -23.37
C VAL A 261 11.53 6.83 -24.14
N CYS A 262 12.25 5.90 -23.49
CA CYS A 262 13.26 5.08 -24.16
C CYS A 262 12.64 4.17 -25.24
N GLU A 263 11.44 3.64 -25.02
CA GLU A 263 10.75 2.82 -26.03
C GLU A 263 10.27 3.66 -27.20
N LYS A 264 9.67 4.84 -26.96
CA LYS A 264 9.28 5.77 -28.02
C LYS A 264 10.46 6.17 -28.90
N SER A 265 11.57 6.52 -28.26
CA SER A 265 12.86 6.77 -28.91
C SER A 265 13.30 5.63 -29.81
N LYS A 266 13.33 4.40 -29.28
CA LYS A 266 13.72 3.21 -30.05
C LYS A 266 12.77 2.95 -31.23
N ARG A 267 11.45 3.10 -31.02
CA ARG A 267 10.46 2.92 -32.09
C ARG A 267 10.64 3.95 -33.19
N ALA A 268 10.84 5.23 -32.84
CA ALA A 268 11.11 6.27 -33.83
C ALA A 268 12.36 5.94 -34.66
N ARG A 269 13.46 5.52 -34.01
CA ARG A 269 14.68 5.09 -34.71
C ARG A 269 14.47 3.85 -35.58
N ASN A 270 13.73 2.85 -35.09
CA ASN A 270 13.44 1.63 -35.84
C ASN A 270 12.55 1.92 -37.07
N GLN A 271 11.55 2.78 -36.92
CA GLN A 271 10.70 3.21 -38.04
C GLN A 271 11.54 3.88 -39.12
N HIS A 272 12.51 4.72 -38.74
CA HIS A 272 13.46 5.28 -39.70
C HIS A 272 14.34 4.22 -40.37
N ALA A 273 14.85 3.25 -39.60
CA ALA A 273 15.64 2.15 -40.17
C ALA A 273 14.84 1.25 -41.14
N LEU A 274 13.53 1.08 -40.92
CA LEU A 274 12.63 0.27 -41.74
C LEU A 274 12.15 0.97 -43.02
N ILE A 275 12.14 2.31 -43.02
CA ILE A 275 11.80 3.11 -44.21
C ILE A 275 12.92 3.07 -45.25
N ASP A 276 14.15 2.72 -44.85
CA ASP A 276 15.35 2.82 -45.69
C ASP A 276 16.07 1.49 -46.08
N PRO A 277 15.38 0.41 -46.51
CA PRO A 277 16.05 -0.80 -47.01
C PRO A 277 16.38 -0.75 -48.52
N ALA A 278 16.06 0.34 -49.24
CA ALA A 278 16.05 0.38 -50.70
C ALA A 278 16.73 1.64 -51.30
N SER A 279 18.03 1.83 -51.06
CA SER A 279 18.85 2.68 -51.93
C SER A 279 20.27 2.13 -52.15
N PRO A 280 20.46 1.15 -53.06
CA PRO A 280 21.73 0.95 -53.73
C PRO A 280 21.71 1.74 -55.05
N SER A 281 21.70 3.07 -54.99
CA SER A 281 21.90 3.90 -56.18
C SER A 281 22.82 5.07 -55.88
N PHE A 282 24.09 4.82 -56.19
CA PHE A 282 25.14 5.79 -56.46
C PHE A 282 24.62 6.88 -57.40
N THR A 283 24.13 8.03 -56.90
CA THR A 283 24.09 9.32 -57.63
C THR A 283 23.58 10.54 -56.84
N THR A 284 23.08 10.40 -55.61
CA THR A 284 22.64 11.57 -54.80
C THR A 284 23.17 11.52 -53.36
N LEU A 285 24.49 11.56 -53.20
CA LEU A 285 25.18 11.35 -51.92
C LEU A 285 25.09 12.52 -50.92
N ASN A 286 24.38 13.61 -51.21
CA ASN A 286 24.36 14.80 -50.35
C ASN A 286 23.00 15.11 -49.71
N ASP A 287 21.89 14.72 -50.33
CA ASP A 287 20.53 15.07 -49.87
C ASP A 287 19.97 14.06 -48.83
N GLY A 288 20.34 12.78 -48.95
CA GLY A 288 19.91 11.73 -48.01
C GLY A 288 20.55 11.84 -46.61
N PHE A 289 21.84 12.19 -46.54
CA PHE A 289 22.56 12.35 -45.27
C PHE A 289 22.06 13.53 -44.43
N GLU A 290 21.61 14.62 -45.07
CA GLU A 290 21.03 15.76 -44.36
C GLU A 290 19.65 15.44 -43.78
N HIS A 291 18.84 14.63 -44.48
CA HIS A 291 17.53 14.23 -44.02
C HIS A 291 17.60 13.30 -42.79
N ASP A 292 18.44 12.27 -42.83
CA ASP A 292 18.62 11.35 -41.70
C ASP A 292 19.18 12.04 -40.45
N SER A 293 20.13 12.97 -40.63
CA SER A 293 20.68 13.77 -39.54
C SER A 293 19.62 14.70 -38.93
N ALA A 294 18.75 15.32 -39.75
CA ALA A 294 17.67 16.17 -39.28
C ALA A 294 16.65 15.39 -38.46
N ILE A 295 16.23 14.23 -38.97
CA ILE A 295 15.33 13.31 -38.26
C ILE A 295 15.92 12.86 -36.92
N GLU A 296 17.18 12.43 -36.91
CA GLU A 296 17.82 11.98 -35.67
C GLU A 296 17.94 13.13 -34.67
N SER A 297 18.16 14.36 -35.17
CA SER A 297 18.13 15.56 -34.36
C SER A 297 16.74 15.82 -33.77
N ASP A 298 15.68 15.61 -34.54
CA ASP A 298 14.29 15.78 -34.08
C ASP A 298 13.97 14.77 -32.98
N ILE A 299 14.25 13.48 -33.20
CA ILE A 299 14.09 12.42 -32.20
C ILE A 299 14.86 12.75 -30.91
N ARG A 300 16.11 13.20 -31.04
CA ARG A 300 16.95 13.61 -29.91
C ARG A 300 16.36 14.81 -29.17
N THR A 301 15.77 15.78 -29.87
CA THR A 301 15.13 16.95 -29.24
C THR A 301 13.89 16.56 -28.44
N GLU A 302 13.10 15.61 -28.95
CA GLU A 302 11.93 15.09 -28.25
C GLU A 302 12.32 14.30 -27.00
N GLU A 303 13.32 13.41 -27.10
CA GLU A 303 13.90 12.70 -25.96
C GLU A 303 14.43 13.67 -24.91
N MET A 304 15.18 14.69 -25.32
CA MET A 304 15.71 15.73 -24.45
C MET A 304 14.59 16.47 -23.72
N ARG A 305 13.51 16.84 -24.43
CA ARG A 305 12.34 17.50 -23.85
C ARG A 305 11.70 16.63 -22.77
N HIS A 306 11.55 15.34 -23.03
CA HIS A 306 10.99 14.39 -22.07
C HIS A 306 11.92 14.16 -20.87
N ALA A 307 13.22 13.98 -21.09
CA ALA A 307 14.20 13.80 -20.02
C ALA A 307 14.20 15.00 -19.05
N ARG A 308 14.17 16.23 -19.57
CA ARG A 308 14.04 17.46 -18.75
C ARG A 308 12.73 17.54 -17.99
N GLN A 309 11.63 17.08 -18.57
CA GLN A 309 10.33 17.05 -17.89
C GLN A 309 10.35 16.07 -16.70
N ILE A 310 10.98 14.90 -16.88
CA ILE A 310 11.17 13.92 -15.82
C ILE A 310 12.08 14.50 -14.73
N GLU A 311 13.20 15.12 -15.13
CA GLU A 311 14.15 15.77 -14.25
C GLU A 311 13.47 16.79 -13.34
N GLU A 312 12.74 17.75 -13.91
CA GLU A 312 12.05 18.80 -13.16
C GLU A 312 11.04 18.20 -12.17
N ARG A 313 10.28 17.18 -12.61
CA ARG A 313 9.30 16.53 -11.76
C ARG A 313 9.97 15.77 -10.60
N LEU A 314 11.11 15.14 -10.85
CA LEU A 314 11.88 14.39 -9.87
C LEU A 314 12.54 15.33 -8.86
N ASP A 315 13.11 16.45 -9.30
CA ASP A 315 13.71 17.46 -8.44
C ASP A 315 12.70 18.04 -7.44
N ARG A 316 11.47 18.34 -7.90
CA ARG A 316 10.38 18.77 -7.01
C ARG A 316 10.05 17.74 -5.92
N VAL A 317 10.21 16.44 -6.19
CA VAL A 317 9.97 15.38 -5.21
C VAL A 317 11.15 15.25 -4.24
N ILE A 318 12.38 15.24 -4.75
CA ILE A 318 13.61 15.02 -3.96
C ILE A 318 13.82 16.13 -2.93
N VAL A 319 13.51 17.39 -3.25
CA VAL A 319 13.66 18.52 -2.31
C VAL A 319 12.84 18.34 -1.03
N SER A 320 11.75 17.57 -1.07
CA SER A 320 10.88 17.38 0.09
C SER A 320 11.31 16.19 0.97
N PRO A 321 11.49 16.38 2.29
CA PRO A 321 11.63 15.25 3.21
C PRO A 321 10.35 14.39 3.19
N PRO A 322 10.43 13.05 3.12
CA PRO A 322 11.60 12.19 3.34
C PRO A 322 12.32 11.70 2.07
N PHE A 323 12.01 12.23 0.88
CA PHE A 323 12.51 11.72 -0.39
C PHE A 323 13.97 12.11 -0.67
N ASP A 324 14.44 13.18 -0.04
CA ASP A 324 15.84 13.67 -0.09
C ASP A 324 16.90 12.60 0.24
N LYS A 325 16.54 11.62 1.07
CA LYS A 325 17.43 10.52 1.51
C LYS A 325 17.07 9.17 0.89
N HIS A 326 16.14 9.13 -0.06
CA HIS A 326 15.70 7.88 -0.65
C HIS A 326 16.69 7.42 -1.72
N PRO A 327 17.40 6.29 -1.53
CA PRO A 327 18.50 5.92 -2.40
C PRO A 327 18.05 5.67 -3.84
N ASP A 328 16.85 5.12 -4.05
CA ASP A 328 16.35 4.84 -5.40
C ASP A 328 16.05 6.12 -6.19
N LEU A 329 15.55 7.17 -5.53
CA LEU A 329 15.21 8.42 -6.21
C LEU A 329 16.48 9.21 -6.53
N LEU A 330 17.45 9.20 -5.62
CA LEU A 330 18.77 9.79 -5.86
C LEU A 330 19.51 9.07 -7.00
N GLN A 331 19.44 7.74 -7.04
CA GLN A 331 20.01 6.97 -8.14
C GLN A 331 19.34 7.31 -9.47
N LEU A 332 18.00 7.30 -9.53
CA LEU A 332 17.26 7.67 -10.74
C LEU A 332 17.63 9.09 -11.20
N ARG A 333 17.78 10.04 -10.26
CA ARG A 333 18.18 11.40 -10.60
C ARG A 333 19.58 11.47 -11.18
N GLY A 334 20.53 10.73 -10.60
CA GLY A 334 21.88 10.63 -11.13
C GLY A 334 21.91 10.02 -12.53
N MET A 335 21.17 8.93 -12.74
CA MET A 335 21.05 8.27 -14.05
C MET A 335 20.41 9.18 -15.11
N ILE A 336 19.39 9.98 -14.75
CA ILE A 336 18.79 10.95 -15.68
C ILE A 336 19.79 12.04 -16.06
N SER A 337 20.62 12.52 -15.13
CA SER A 337 21.68 13.49 -15.49
C SER A 337 22.72 12.87 -16.42
N LEU A 338 23.09 11.61 -16.25
CA LEU A 338 23.96 10.92 -17.22
C LEU A 338 23.30 10.86 -18.59
N TRP A 339 22.04 10.45 -18.64
CA TRP A 339 21.27 10.36 -19.87
C TRP A 339 21.14 11.71 -20.59
N ILE A 340 20.86 12.80 -19.86
CA ILE A 340 20.84 14.16 -20.43
C ILE A 340 22.23 14.54 -20.93
N GLY A 341 23.29 14.25 -20.16
CA GLY A 341 24.67 14.52 -20.55
C GLY A 341 25.08 13.82 -21.85
N ASP A 342 24.70 12.55 -22.01
CA ASP A 342 24.93 11.75 -23.23
C ASP A 342 24.11 12.31 -24.40
N LEU A 343 22.82 12.64 -24.19
CA LEU A 343 21.95 13.26 -25.20
C LEU A 343 22.49 14.62 -25.70
N VAL A 344 23.12 15.42 -24.83
CA VAL A 344 23.75 16.70 -25.21
C VAL A 344 24.99 16.49 -26.09
N LEU A 345 25.74 15.42 -25.85
CA LEU A 345 26.90 15.06 -26.68
C LEU A 345 26.49 14.45 -28.02
N GLY A 346 25.24 14.01 -28.14
CA GLY A 346 24.78 13.26 -29.31
C GLY A 346 25.17 11.79 -29.27
N GLU A 347 25.70 11.30 -28.15
CA GLU A 347 25.93 9.87 -27.92
C GLU A 347 24.55 9.22 -27.73
N THR A 348 24.02 8.58 -28.79
CA THR A 348 22.83 7.74 -28.65
C THR A 348 23.22 6.42 -27.99
N ALA A 349 22.30 5.83 -27.23
CA ALA A 349 22.49 4.57 -26.49
C ALA A 349 22.74 3.33 -27.38
N THR A 350 23.06 3.51 -28.66
CA THR A 350 23.22 2.49 -29.69
C THR A 350 24.70 2.17 -29.99
N SER A 351 25.66 2.57 -29.15
CA SER A 351 26.96 1.87 -29.10
C SER A 351 26.78 0.59 -28.29
N PRO A 352 26.70 -0.60 -28.91
CA PRO A 352 26.38 -1.85 -28.23
C PRO A 352 27.54 -2.37 -27.38
N SER A 353 28.72 -1.79 -27.54
CA SER A 353 29.85 -1.95 -26.64
C SER A 353 29.86 -0.77 -25.68
N GLY A 354 29.83 -1.02 -24.37
CA GLY A 354 30.21 -0.03 -23.34
C GLY A 354 31.68 0.41 -23.42
N ASP A 355 32.30 0.24 -24.59
CA ASP A 355 33.59 0.76 -24.97
C ASP A 355 33.30 2.11 -25.62
N TRP A 356 33.31 3.12 -24.77
CA TRP A 356 33.30 4.50 -25.20
C TRP A 356 34.59 4.73 -25.99
N ASP A 357 34.51 4.70 -27.32
CA ASP A 357 35.67 4.88 -28.20
C ASP A 357 35.92 6.37 -28.40
N PRO A 358 36.99 6.94 -27.79
CA PRO A 358 37.32 8.36 -27.90
C PRO A 358 37.64 8.80 -29.34
N ASP A 359 37.80 7.86 -30.27
CA ASP A 359 38.25 8.05 -31.66
C ASP A 359 37.13 7.84 -32.70
N SER A 360 35.93 7.43 -32.27
CA SER A 360 34.77 7.18 -33.16
C SER A 360 34.00 8.44 -33.56
N SER A 361 34.42 9.63 -33.13
CA SER A 361 33.84 10.88 -33.64
C SER A 361 34.31 11.11 -35.07
N THR A 362 33.40 10.85 -36.01
CA THR A 362 33.45 11.16 -37.44
C THR A 362 34.26 12.43 -37.71
N ASP A 363 35.29 12.26 -38.54
CA ASP A 363 36.16 13.25 -39.20
C ASP A 363 35.71 14.72 -39.05
N ASP A 364 36.44 15.45 -38.20
CA ASP A 364 36.06 16.78 -37.72
C ASP A 364 37.11 17.83 -38.16
N THR A 365 37.55 17.72 -39.43
CA THR A 365 38.72 18.44 -39.96
C THR A 365 38.39 19.83 -40.57
N TYR A 366 37.21 20.41 -40.36
CA TYR A 366 36.90 21.80 -40.74
C TYR A 366 36.11 22.55 -39.66
N ILE A 367 36.83 23.25 -38.77
CA ILE A 367 36.24 24.02 -37.66
C ILE A 367 35.84 25.42 -38.14
N ASN A 368 34.53 25.69 -38.20
CA ASN A 368 33.98 27.05 -38.19
C ASN A 368 33.98 27.60 -36.74
N TYR A 369 34.29 28.89 -36.53
CA TYR A 369 34.34 29.52 -35.19
C TYR A 369 33.01 29.47 -34.44
N GLU A 370 31.88 29.56 -35.16
CA GLU A 370 30.54 29.43 -34.59
C GLU A 370 30.29 27.99 -34.09
N ALA A 371 30.75 27.00 -34.84
CA ALA A 371 30.71 25.59 -34.43
C ALA A 371 31.63 25.30 -33.22
N ARG A 372 32.76 26.03 -33.07
CA ARG A 372 33.66 25.90 -31.91
C ARG A 372 32.99 26.35 -30.61
N GLN A 373 32.28 27.48 -30.62
CA GLN A 373 31.57 28.00 -29.45
C GLN A 373 30.38 27.11 -29.06
N GLU A 374 29.61 26.64 -30.04
CA GLU A 374 28.54 25.69 -29.78
C GLU A 374 29.06 24.39 -29.18
N ARG A 375 30.18 23.86 -29.70
CA ARG A 375 30.81 22.65 -29.18
C ARG A 375 31.31 22.83 -27.75
N ARG A 376 31.94 23.97 -27.46
CA ARG A 376 32.31 24.36 -26.09
C ARG A 376 31.09 24.39 -25.18
N ASN A 377 29.99 25.01 -25.62
CA ASN A 377 28.75 25.09 -24.85
C ASN A 377 28.15 23.70 -24.58
N ARG A 378 28.19 22.78 -25.57
CA ARG A 378 27.74 21.39 -25.39
C ARG A 378 28.61 20.64 -24.37
N TYR A 379 29.94 20.73 -24.48
CA TYR A 379 30.85 20.08 -23.53
C TYR A 379 30.71 20.64 -22.12
N THR A 380 30.64 21.96 -21.97
CA THR A 380 30.42 22.58 -20.65
C THR A 380 29.07 22.17 -20.05
N HIS A 381 28.01 22.06 -20.85
CA HIS A 381 26.70 21.63 -20.38
C HIS A 381 26.71 20.15 -19.95
N SER A 382 27.25 19.26 -20.78
CA SER A 382 27.37 17.83 -20.48
C SER A 382 28.24 17.59 -19.23
N LEU A 383 29.36 18.31 -19.11
CA LEU A 383 30.22 18.27 -17.92
C LEU A 383 29.47 18.65 -16.63
N ARG A 384 28.60 19.68 -16.68
CA ARG A 384 27.78 20.06 -15.52
C ARG A 384 26.81 18.94 -15.14
N GLU A 385 26.21 18.27 -16.11
CA GLU A 385 25.29 17.17 -15.86
C GLU A 385 26.01 15.93 -15.30
N PHE A 386 27.18 15.57 -15.82
CA PHE A 386 27.96 14.46 -15.27
C PHE A 386 28.45 14.73 -13.84
N ASN A 387 28.85 15.96 -13.52
CA ASN A 387 29.17 16.33 -12.14
C ASN A 387 27.95 16.21 -11.20
N ARG A 388 26.78 16.70 -11.64
CA ARG A 388 25.52 16.52 -10.89
C ARG A 388 25.18 15.05 -10.68
N ALA A 389 25.37 14.22 -11.71
CA ALA A 389 25.14 12.79 -11.62
C ALA A 389 26.02 12.15 -10.55
N LEU A 390 27.33 12.47 -10.53
CA LEU A 390 28.25 11.98 -9.52
C LEU A 390 27.83 12.38 -8.10
N ASP A 391 27.38 13.61 -7.89
CA ASP A 391 26.95 14.07 -6.57
C ASP A 391 25.72 13.30 -6.07
N TYR A 392 24.72 13.09 -6.93
CA TYR A 392 23.53 12.30 -6.57
C TYR A 392 23.85 10.80 -6.35
N LEU A 393 24.77 10.23 -7.13
CA LEU A 393 25.18 8.83 -6.98
C LEU A 393 26.00 8.60 -5.72
N LYS A 394 26.88 9.53 -5.34
CA LYS A 394 27.57 9.51 -4.04
C LYS A 394 26.58 9.57 -2.88
N ARG A 395 25.61 10.48 -2.93
CA ARG A 395 24.54 10.56 -1.93
C ARG A 395 23.70 9.28 -1.84
N ALA A 396 23.44 8.62 -2.97
CA ALA A 396 22.76 7.33 -2.98
C ALA A 396 23.60 6.23 -2.32
N GLN A 397 24.93 6.28 -2.47
CA GLN A 397 25.88 5.37 -1.82
C GLN A 397 25.86 5.48 -0.30
N GLU A 398 25.87 6.70 0.22
CA GLU A 398 25.80 6.98 1.66
C GLU A 398 24.54 6.39 2.30
N HIS A 399 23.47 6.26 1.52
CA HIS A 399 22.21 5.68 1.94
C HIS A 399 22.08 4.17 1.65
N GLY A 400 23.18 3.50 1.30
CA GLY A 400 23.30 2.04 1.28
C GLY A 400 22.94 1.38 -0.04
N LYS A 401 22.86 2.12 -1.16
CA LYS A 401 22.75 1.52 -2.49
C LYS A 401 24.12 1.26 -3.10
N HIS A 402 24.30 0.08 -3.70
CA HIS A 402 25.53 -0.26 -4.44
C HIS A 402 25.61 0.56 -5.73
N LEU A 403 26.80 1.11 -6.02
CA LEU A 403 27.03 1.85 -7.26
C LEU A 403 27.04 0.88 -8.45
N PRO A 404 26.36 1.21 -9.57
CA PRO A 404 26.63 0.53 -10.82
C PRO A 404 28.08 0.82 -11.28
N GLU A 405 28.74 -0.13 -11.93
CA GLU A 405 30.09 0.03 -12.52
C GLU A 405 30.20 1.25 -13.45
N SER A 406 29.06 1.69 -13.98
CA SER A 406 28.87 2.94 -14.72
C SER A 406 29.47 4.18 -14.03
N VAL A 407 29.59 4.22 -12.69
CA VAL A 407 30.20 5.36 -11.98
C VAL A 407 31.70 5.51 -12.20
N ALA A 408 32.41 4.43 -12.53
CA ALA A 408 33.82 4.53 -12.94
C ALA A 408 33.93 5.17 -14.32
N SER A 409 33.14 4.65 -15.28
CA SER A 409 33.04 5.19 -16.63
C SER A 409 32.68 6.67 -16.67
N THR A 410 31.82 7.16 -15.76
CA THR A 410 31.45 8.59 -15.74
C THR A 410 32.58 9.50 -15.31
N LYS A 411 33.53 9.04 -14.49
CA LYS A 411 34.73 9.83 -14.16
C LYS A 411 35.65 9.94 -15.36
N ASP A 412 35.84 8.83 -16.08
CA ASP A 412 36.66 8.81 -17.29
C ASP A 412 36.07 9.74 -18.37
N LYS A 413 34.73 9.74 -18.53
CA LYS A 413 34.03 10.71 -19.42
C LYS A 413 34.26 12.16 -19.00
N ILE A 414 34.25 12.47 -17.70
CA ILE A 414 34.52 13.83 -17.19
C ILE A 414 35.95 14.26 -17.52
N ASP A 415 36.94 13.41 -17.27
CA ASP A 415 38.34 13.71 -17.53
C ASP A 415 38.60 13.94 -19.02
N TYR A 416 37.97 13.15 -19.90
CA TYR A 416 38.05 13.38 -21.33
C TYR A 416 37.41 14.69 -21.77
N LEU A 417 36.20 15.00 -21.28
CA LEU A 417 35.53 16.24 -21.63
C LEU A 417 36.34 17.46 -21.16
N MET A 418 36.97 17.38 -20.00
CA MET A 418 37.90 18.41 -19.54
C MET A 418 39.06 18.60 -20.50
N LYS A 419 39.72 17.51 -20.94
CA LYS A 419 40.82 17.57 -21.91
C LYS A 419 40.38 18.15 -23.25
N LYS A 420 39.20 17.79 -23.75
CA LYS A 420 38.64 18.38 -24.98
C LYS A 420 38.33 19.86 -24.82
N LEU A 421 37.88 20.28 -23.64
CA LEU A 421 37.61 21.69 -23.35
C LEU A 421 38.92 22.50 -23.31
N GLU A 422 39.99 21.96 -22.71
CA GLU A 422 41.33 22.57 -22.73
C GLU A 422 41.87 22.77 -24.16
N VAL A 423 41.67 21.78 -25.03
CA VAL A 423 42.05 21.88 -26.46
C VAL A 423 41.22 22.94 -27.20
N LEU A 424 39.97 23.18 -26.80
CA LEU A 424 39.12 24.23 -27.36
C LEU A 424 39.41 25.62 -26.75
N ASP A 425 40.20 25.71 -25.68
CA ASP A 425 40.61 26.95 -25.02
C ASP A 425 41.95 27.48 -25.56
N HIS A 426 42.76 26.61 -26.17
CA HIS A 426 44.02 26.92 -26.86
C HIS A 426 43.84 27.05 -28.37
#